data_AF-Q9M4W9-F1
#
_entry.id   AF-Q9M4W9-F1
#
_cell.length_a   1.000
_cell.length_b   1.000
_cell.length_c   1.000
_cell.angle_alpha   90.00
_cell.angle_beta   90.00
_cell.angle_gamma   90.00
#
_symmetry.space_group_name_H-M   'P 1'
#
loop_
_entity.id
_entity.type
_entity.pdbx_description
1 polymer ?
#
loop_
_entity_poly.entity_id
_entity_poly.type
_entity_poly.pdbx_seq_one_letter_code
_entity_poly.pdbx_strand_id
1 'polypeptide(L)'
;FASKLPWKETLSFRYSDDQGDGDVVVDYFVDKLGDAYRHHGEVYGRYCSEMSRLSLELMEVLGESLGVGRRHFRRFFQGNGSIMRLNYYPPCQRPYDTLGTGPHCDPTSLTILHQDDVGGLQVFDGTGPGTGRWRSIRPHPGAFVVNIGDTFMAL
;
A
#
# COMPACT_ATOMS: atom_id res chain seq x y z
N PHE A 1 -2.54 4.99 26.87
CA PHE A 1 -1.95 5.35 25.56
C PHE A 1 -1.78 6.87 25.47
N ALA A 2 -0.80 7.42 26.19
CA ALA A 2 -0.40 8.82 25.99
C ALA A 2 0.49 8.87 24.74
N SER A 3 -0.07 9.34 23.63
CA SER A 3 0.57 9.88 22.42
C SER A 3 1.98 9.35 22.06
N LYS A 4 2.08 8.10 21.59
CA LYS A 4 3.20 7.70 20.73
C LYS A 4 2.77 7.91 19.29
N LEU A 5 2.92 9.14 18.81
CA LEU A 5 2.69 9.46 17.40
C LEU A 5 3.75 8.75 16.55
N PRO A 6 3.39 8.24 15.36
CA PRO A 6 4.35 7.64 14.44
C PRO A 6 5.39 8.68 14.01
N TRP A 7 6.67 8.28 13.91
CA TRP A 7 7.75 9.13 13.41
C TRP A 7 7.75 9.11 11.87
N LYS A 8 6.72 9.73 11.28
CA LYS A 8 6.57 9.86 9.83
C LYS A 8 5.65 11.01 9.46
N GLU A 9 5.79 11.47 8.23
CA GLU A 9 4.81 12.29 7.54
C GLU A 9 4.07 11.42 6.52
N THR A 10 2.80 11.74 6.24
CA THR A 10 1.98 10.94 5.35
C THR A 10 1.04 11.82 4.52
N LEU A 11 1.07 11.62 3.20
CA LEU A 11 0.04 12.10 2.29
C LEU A 11 -0.77 10.90 1.79
N SER A 12 -2.10 10.99 1.84
CA SER A 12 -2.99 9.93 1.36
C SER A 12 -4.09 10.51 0.48
N PHE A 13 -4.35 9.84 -0.63
CA PHE A 13 -5.41 10.20 -1.58
C PHE A 13 -6.02 8.94 -2.18
N ARG A 14 -7.24 9.06 -2.67
CA ARG A 14 -7.99 7.95 -3.26
C ARG A 14 -7.70 7.84 -4.75
N TYR A 15 -7.82 6.63 -5.26
CA TYR A 15 -7.89 6.33 -6.68
C TYR A 15 -9.08 5.40 -6.92
N SER A 16 -9.81 5.62 -8.01
CA SER A 16 -10.86 4.74 -8.50
C SER A 16 -10.73 4.66 -10.01
N ASP A 17 -11.00 3.49 -10.58
CA ASP A 17 -10.99 3.26 -12.03
C ASP A 17 -12.35 3.58 -12.68
N ASP A 18 -13.19 4.37 -11.99
CA ASP A 18 -14.51 4.74 -12.49
C ASP A 18 -14.38 5.80 -13.59
N GLN A 19 -14.84 5.47 -14.79
CA GLN A 19 -14.68 6.29 -16.01
C GLN A 19 -15.61 7.52 -16.04
N GLY A 20 -16.43 7.72 -14.99
CA GLY A 20 -17.52 8.70 -14.96
C GLY A 20 -17.18 10.08 -14.40
N ASP A 21 -16.03 10.26 -13.75
CA ASP A 21 -15.63 11.53 -13.15
C ASP A 21 -14.20 11.88 -13.57
N GLY A 22 -13.77 13.13 -13.42
CA GLY A 22 -12.43 13.59 -13.79
C GLY A 22 -11.29 12.75 -13.19
N ASP A 23 -10.04 13.06 -13.53
CA ASP A 23 -8.90 12.40 -12.90
C ASP A 23 -8.87 12.76 -11.40
N VAL A 24 -9.47 11.88 -10.59
CA VAL A 24 -9.71 12.09 -9.15
C VAL A 24 -8.41 12.38 -8.39
N VAL A 25 -7.27 11.93 -8.92
CA VAL A 25 -5.97 12.20 -8.34
C VAL A 25 -5.51 13.60 -8.74
N VAL A 26 -5.59 13.98 -10.01
CA VAL A 26 -5.28 15.35 -10.45
C VAL A 26 -6.15 16.37 -9.72
N ASP A 27 -7.44 16.14 -9.66
CA ASP A 27 -8.39 17.02 -9.00
C ASP A 27 -8.06 17.16 -7.50
N TYR A 28 -7.73 16.06 -6.82
CA TYR A 28 -7.26 16.11 -5.43
C TYR A 28 -6.03 17.00 -5.27
N PHE A 29 -5.01 16.85 -6.12
CA PHE A 29 -3.77 17.63 -6.01
C PHE A 29 -4.01 19.11 -6.31
N VAL A 30 -4.78 19.43 -7.35
CA VAL A 30 -5.09 20.82 -7.72
C VAL A 30 -5.94 21.49 -6.64
N ASP A 31 -6.97 20.81 -6.13
CA ASP A 31 -7.88 21.37 -5.13
C ASP A 31 -7.23 21.56 -3.76
N LYS A 32 -6.33 20.65 -3.36
CA LYS A 32 -5.71 20.67 -2.02
C LYS A 32 -4.38 21.40 -1.97
N LEU A 33 -3.61 21.37 -3.04
CA LEU A 33 -2.23 21.89 -3.06
C LEU A 33 -2.05 23.03 -4.08
N GLY A 34 -3.03 23.24 -4.96
CA GLY A 34 -3.01 24.29 -5.99
C GLY A 34 -2.52 23.79 -7.34
N ASP A 35 -2.78 24.59 -8.39
CA ASP A 35 -2.52 24.22 -9.79
C ASP A 35 -1.05 23.90 -10.09
N ALA A 36 -0.11 24.45 -9.31
CA ALA A 36 1.31 24.12 -9.38
C ALA A 36 1.60 22.61 -9.16
N TYR A 37 0.70 21.88 -8.52
CA TYR A 37 0.83 20.44 -8.25
C TYR A 37 0.09 19.55 -9.25
N ARG A 38 -0.52 20.12 -10.31
CA ARG A 38 -1.20 19.36 -11.37
C ARG A 38 -0.36 18.22 -11.91
N HIS A 39 0.90 18.51 -12.25
CA HIS A 39 1.82 17.49 -12.78
C HIS A 39 2.05 16.32 -11.81
N HIS A 40 2.10 16.59 -10.50
CA HIS A 40 2.21 15.54 -9.49
C HIS A 40 0.95 14.67 -9.50
N GLY A 41 -0.22 15.30 -9.57
CA GLY A 41 -1.50 14.61 -9.74
C GLY A 41 -1.50 13.67 -10.94
N GLU A 42 -1.04 14.13 -12.10
CA GLU A 42 -0.98 13.31 -13.32
C GLU A 42 -0.01 12.13 -13.19
N VAL A 43 1.17 12.35 -12.59
CA VAL A 43 2.16 11.29 -12.35
C VAL A 43 1.60 10.24 -11.40
N TYR A 44 1.01 10.66 -10.29
CA TYR A 44 0.42 9.74 -9.31
C TYR A 44 -0.84 9.05 -9.85
N GLY A 45 -1.66 9.73 -10.66
CA GLY A 45 -2.82 9.14 -11.33
C GLY A 45 -2.41 7.98 -12.24
N ARG A 46 -1.40 8.20 -13.10
CA ARG A 46 -0.83 7.12 -13.94
C ARG A 46 -0.27 5.97 -13.10
N TYR A 47 0.47 6.28 -12.04
CA TYR A 47 1.02 5.25 -11.15
C TYR A 47 -0.08 4.43 -10.48
N CYS A 48 -1.13 5.08 -9.96
CA CYS A 48 -2.28 4.40 -9.36
C CYS A 48 -3.03 3.51 -10.37
N SER A 49 -3.18 3.97 -11.62
CA SER A 49 -3.75 3.16 -12.70
C SER A 49 -2.97 1.88 -12.95
N GLU A 50 -1.64 1.97 -13.08
CA GLU A 50 -0.80 0.78 -13.27
C GLU A 50 -0.81 -0.15 -12.04
N MET A 51 -0.85 0.40 -10.83
CA MET A 51 -0.98 -0.41 -9.61
C MET A 51 -2.34 -1.08 -9.48
N SER A 52 -3.41 -0.41 -9.93
CA SER A 52 -4.75 -1.00 -9.99
C SER A 52 -4.78 -2.18 -10.96
N ARG A 53 -4.21 -2.01 -12.16
CA ARG A 53 -4.05 -3.10 -13.13
C ARG A 53 -3.25 -4.27 -12.54
N LEU A 54 -2.07 -3.99 -11.97
CA LEU A 54 -1.22 -5.01 -11.35
C LEU A 54 -1.95 -5.75 -10.22
N SER A 55 -2.74 -5.04 -9.41
CA SER A 55 -3.52 -5.65 -8.32
C SER A 55 -4.53 -6.67 -8.86
N LEU A 56 -5.20 -6.39 -9.98
CA LEU A 56 -6.15 -7.32 -10.60
C LEU A 56 -5.43 -8.54 -11.19
N GLU A 57 -4.24 -8.37 -11.75
CA GLU A 57 -3.41 -9.47 -12.24
C GLU A 57 -2.94 -10.37 -11.08
N LEU A 58 -2.56 -9.78 -9.93
CA LEU A 58 -2.23 -10.54 -8.71
C LEU A 58 -3.44 -11.29 -8.16
N MET A 59 -4.63 -10.69 -8.19
CA MET A 59 -5.88 -11.37 -7.80
C MET A 59 -6.19 -12.57 -8.70
N GLU A 60 -5.83 -12.52 -9.99
CA GLU A 60 -5.95 -13.68 -10.87
C GLU A 60 -5.03 -14.82 -10.44
N VAL A 61 -3.77 -14.51 -10.12
CA VAL A 61 -2.78 -15.49 -9.63
C VAL A 61 -3.24 -16.13 -8.32
N LEU A 62 -3.77 -15.33 -7.38
CA LEU A 62 -4.32 -15.84 -6.12
C LEU A 62 -5.54 -16.75 -6.37
N GLY A 63 -6.42 -16.38 -7.31
CA GLY A 63 -7.60 -17.17 -7.66
C GLY A 63 -7.26 -18.53 -8.27
N GLU A 64 -6.24 -18.57 -9.13
CA GLU A 64 -5.71 -19.86 -9.64
C GLU A 64 -5.05 -20.67 -8.51
N SER A 65 -4.21 -20.04 -7.69
CA SER A 65 -3.45 -20.72 -6.63
C SER A 65 -4.35 -21.34 -5.56
N LEU A 66 -5.49 -20.72 -5.28
CA LEU A 66 -6.48 -21.21 -4.32
C LEU A 66 -7.53 -22.14 -4.93
N GLY A 67 -7.46 -22.43 -6.24
CA GLY A 67 -8.39 -23.35 -6.91
C GLY A 67 -9.82 -22.82 -7.10
N VAL A 68 -10.07 -21.54 -6.82
CA VAL A 68 -11.39 -20.89 -7.02
C VAL A 68 -11.58 -20.36 -8.46
N GLY A 69 -10.52 -20.42 -9.25
CA GLY A 69 -10.49 -20.05 -10.65
C GLY A 69 -9.96 -18.64 -10.89
N ARG A 70 -9.16 -18.50 -11.95
CA ARG A 70 -8.43 -17.27 -12.33
C ARG A 70 -9.26 -15.99 -12.23
N ARG A 71 -10.48 -15.99 -12.76
CA ARG A 71 -11.31 -14.78 -12.86
C ARG A 71 -12.19 -14.55 -11.63
N HIS A 72 -12.10 -15.37 -10.58
CA HIS A 72 -12.95 -15.24 -9.40
C HIS A 72 -12.68 -13.92 -8.67
N PHE A 73 -11.49 -13.75 -8.09
CA PHE A 73 -11.14 -12.54 -7.35
C PHE A 73 -11.03 -11.30 -8.24
N ARG A 74 -10.55 -11.43 -9.48
CA ARG A 74 -10.56 -10.31 -10.42
C ARG A 74 -11.95 -9.69 -10.56
N ARG A 75 -12.98 -10.51 -10.79
CA ARG A 75 -14.36 -10.01 -10.93
C ARG A 75 -14.88 -9.41 -9.63
N PHE A 76 -14.49 -9.98 -8.49
CA PHE A 76 -14.88 -9.49 -7.18
C PHE A 76 -14.28 -8.10 -6.87
N PHE A 77 -13.03 -7.86 -7.26
CA PHE A 77 -12.30 -6.60 -6.99
C PHE A 77 -12.33 -5.60 -8.14
N GLN A 78 -12.93 -5.92 -9.28
CA GLN A 78 -12.98 -5.03 -10.43
C GLN A 78 -13.80 -3.78 -10.12
N GLY A 79 -13.25 -2.60 -10.42
CA GLY A 79 -13.89 -1.32 -10.14
C GLY A 79 -13.80 -0.87 -8.68
N ASN A 80 -13.08 -1.60 -7.82
CA ASN A 80 -12.89 -1.16 -6.44
C ASN A 80 -11.95 0.04 -6.34
N GLY A 81 -12.26 0.92 -5.39
CA GLY A 81 -11.38 2.02 -5.01
C GLY A 81 -10.15 1.55 -4.24
N SER A 82 -9.08 2.33 -4.34
CA SER A 82 -7.83 2.14 -3.61
C SER A 82 -7.38 3.45 -2.94
N ILE A 83 -6.43 3.34 -2.01
CA ILE A 83 -5.80 4.48 -1.35
C ILE A 83 -4.31 4.41 -1.63
N MET A 84 -3.76 5.47 -2.23
CA MET A 84 -2.33 5.68 -2.30
C MET A 84 -1.87 6.34 -1.00
N ARG A 85 -0.77 5.85 -0.42
CA ARG A 85 -0.16 6.41 0.77
C ARG A 85 1.34 6.66 0.54
N LEU A 86 1.71 7.93 0.51
CA LEU A 86 3.10 8.36 0.47
C LEU A 86 3.58 8.55 1.90
N ASN A 87 4.58 7.78 2.34
CA ASN A 87 5.16 7.90 3.66
C ASN A 87 6.57 8.49 3.55
N TYR A 88 6.86 9.52 4.35
CA TYR A 88 8.21 10.06 4.51
C TYR A 88 8.68 9.82 5.95
N TYR A 89 9.84 9.18 6.09
CA TYR A 89 10.43 8.81 7.38
C TYR A 89 11.73 9.62 7.60
N PRO A 90 11.67 10.78 8.28
CA PRO A 90 12.86 11.58 8.51
C PRO A 90 13.84 10.88 9.47
N PRO A 91 15.16 11.14 9.37
CA PRO A 91 16.14 10.63 10.33
C PRO A 91 15.73 10.91 11.78
N CYS A 92 15.79 9.89 12.64
CA CYS A 92 15.39 10.00 14.04
C CYS A 92 16.62 9.99 14.96
N GLN A 93 16.72 10.96 15.86
CA GLN A 93 17.81 11.02 16.85
C GLN A 93 17.66 9.98 17.97
N ARG A 94 16.44 9.44 18.17
CA ARG A 94 16.12 8.45 19.21
C ARG A 94 15.34 7.27 18.61
N PRO A 95 15.95 6.49 17.69
CA PRO A 95 15.25 5.47 16.89
C PRO A 95 14.74 4.28 17.72
N TYR A 96 15.23 4.08 18.94
CA TYR A 96 14.75 3.03 19.83
C TYR A 96 13.52 3.43 20.66
N ASP A 97 13.17 4.73 20.68
CA ASP A 97 12.07 5.26 21.49
C ASP A 97 10.78 5.47 20.68
N THR A 98 10.86 5.38 19.34
CA THR A 98 9.74 5.63 18.43
C THR A 98 9.75 4.64 17.26
N LEU A 99 8.63 4.58 16.53
CA LEU A 99 8.47 3.78 15.33
C LEU A 99 7.94 4.66 14.21
N GLY A 100 8.43 4.42 12.99
CA GLY A 100 7.86 5.06 11.79
C GLY A 100 6.40 4.68 11.61
N THR A 101 6.11 3.38 11.52
CA THR A 101 4.74 2.85 11.63
C THR A 101 4.75 1.74 12.68
N GLY A 102 3.78 1.76 13.61
CA GLY A 102 3.67 0.72 14.64
C GLY A 102 3.24 -0.64 14.07
N PRO A 103 3.34 -1.73 14.87
CA PRO A 103 2.84 -3.04 14.48
C PRO A 103 1.34 -2.99 14.12
N HIS A 104 0.98 -3.51 12.95
CA HIS A 104 -0.40 -3.61 12.48
C HIS A 104 -0.52 -4.68 11.37
N CYS A 105 -1.76 -5.06 11.08
CA CYS A 105 -2.14 -5.70 9.82
C CYS A 105 -2.83 -4.66 8.93
N ASP A 106 -2.73 -4.85 7.62
CA ASP A 106 -3.44 -3.99 6.69
C ASP A 106 -4.92 -4.39 6.65
N PRO A 107 -5.87 -3.45 6.83
CA PRO A 107 -7.30 -3.77 6.76
C PRO A 107 -7.77 -4.02 5.32
N THR A 108 -6.97 -3.67 4.31
CA THR A 108 -7.29 -3.79 2.88
C THR A 108 -7.26 -5.26 2.43
N SER A 109 -7.54 -5.52 1.14
CA SER A 109 -7.42 -6.88 0.59
C SER A 109 -6.00 -7.20 0.17
N LEU A 110 -5.32 -6.25 -0.46
CA LEU A 110 -3.97 -6.38 -0.99
C LEU A 110 -3.26 -5.04 -0.86
N THR A 111 -2.00 -5.08 -0.46
CA THR A 111 -1.12 -3.91 -0.48
C THR A 111 0.06 -4.19 -1.42
N ILE A 112 0.37 -3.22 -2.29
CA ILE A 112 1.55 -3.21 -3.14
C ILE A 112 2.43 -2.05 -2.67
N LEU A 113 3.60 -2.38 -2.14
CA LEU A 113 4.53 -1.43 -1.54
C LEU A 113 5.77 -1.27 -2.40
N HIS A 114 6.04 -0.02 -2.77
CA HIS A 114 7.31 0.42 -3.34
C HIS A 114 8.19 1.00 -2.23
N GLN A 115 9.43 0.51 -2.10
CA GLN A 115 10.39 0.94 -1.08
C GLN A 115 11.52 1.77 -1.70
N ASP A 116 12.11 2.65 -0.91
CA ASP A 116 13.42 3.24 -1.18
C ASP A 116 14.56 2.24 -0.90
N ASP A 117 15.80 2.69 -0.98
CA ASP A 117 17.00 1.88 -0.72
C ASP A 117 17.41 1.84 0.77
N VAL A 118 16.74 2.60 1.65
CA VAL A 118 17.05 2.68 3.09
C VAL A 118 16.48 1.48 3.84
N GLY A 119 15.27 1.05 3.49
CA GLY A 119 14.58 -0.09 4.12
C GLY A 119 13.80 0.29 5.38
N GLY A 120 13.75 -0.63 6.36
CA GLY A 120 13.03 -0.42 7.63
C GLY A 120 11.69 -1.14 7.75
N LEU A 121 11.18 -1.76 6.68
CA LEU A 121 10.04 -2.67 6.78
C LEU A 121 10.43 -3.94 7.55
N GLN A 122 9.59 -4.29 8.53
CA GLN A 122 9.70 -5.56 9.25
C GLN A 122 8.34 -6.26 9.26
N VAL A 123 8.35 -7.59 9.12
CA VAL A 123 7.17 -8.45 9.23
C VAL A 123 7.31 -9.37 10.41
N PHE A 124 6.23 -9.60 11.14
CA PHE A 124 6.23 -10.51 12.27
C PHE A 124 5.92 -11.93 11.80
N ASP A 125 6.86 -12.85 11.96
CA ASP A 125 6.68 -14.27 11.71
C ASP A 125 6.30 -14.97 13.01
N GLY A 126 5.01 -15.29 13.15
CA GLY A 126 4.43 -15.99 14.29
C GLY A 126 4.34 -17.52 14.12
N THR A 127 4.80 -18.08 13.01
CA THR A 127 4.55 -19.49 12.64
C THR A 127 5.61 -20.48 13.12
N GLY A 128 6.72 -19.99 13.66
CA GLY A 128 7.82 -20.83 14.16
C GLY A 128 7.57 -21.40 15.57
N PRO A 129 8.08 -22.61 15.88
CA PRO A 129 8.01 -23.15 17.24
C PRO A 129 8.83 -22.28 18.21
N GLY A 130 8.18 -21.76 19.26
CA GLY A 130 8.86 -21.24 20.45
C GLY A 130 9.09 -19.72 20.57
N THR A 131 8.60 -18.87 19.66
CA THR A 131 8.28 -17.41 19.82
C THR A 131 8.13 -16.77 18.43
N GLY A 132 7.24 -15.78 18.30
CA GLY A 132 7.17 -14.99 17.08
C GLY A 132 8.31 -13.97 16.99
N ARG A 133 8.85 -13.75 15.79
CA ARG A 133 10.00 -12.86 15.56
C ARG A 133 9.76 -11.86 14.44
N TRP A 134 10.27 -10.65 14.62
CA TRP A 134 10.34 -9.66 13.55
C TRP A 134 11.45 -10.01 12.55
N ARG A 135 11.13 -9.93 11.26
CA ARG A 135 12.05 -10.18 10.14
C ARG A 135 12.11 -8.93 9.27
N SER A 136 13.32 -8.43 9.03
CA SER A 136 13.52 -7.28 8.13
C SER A 136 13.36 -7.71 6.68
N ILE A 137 12.60 -6.92 5.92
CA ILE A 137 12.47 -7.05 4.47
C ILE A 137 13.48 -6.11 3.82
N ARG A 138 14.47 -6.67 3.13
CA ARG A 138 15.49 -5.89 2.41
C ARG A 138 14.87 -5.32 1.14
N PRO A 139 15.00 -4.00 0.87
CA PRO A 139 14.60 -3.45 -0.41
C PRO A 139 15.33 -4.14 -1.56
N HIS A 140 14.60 -4.40 -2.64
CA HIS A 140 15.16 -4.95 -3.87
C HIS A 140 14.85 -3.99 -5.02
N PRO A 141 15.87 -3.42 -5.70
CA PRO A 141 15.66 -2.55 -6.84
C PRO A 141 14.78 -3.21 -7.90
N GLY A 142 13.77 -2.49 -8.40
CA GLY A 142 12.85 -2.99 -9.43
C GLY A 142 11.83 -4.02 -8.95
N ALA A 143 11.64 -4.20 -7.64
CA ALA A 143 10.63 -5.08 -7.07
C ALA A 143 9.64 -4.32 -6.17
N PHE A 144 8.43 -4.86 -6.08
CA PHE A 144 7.43 -4.46 -5.09
C PHE A 144 7.33 -5.52 -3.99
N VAL A 145 7.04 -5.07 -2.76
CA VAL A 145 6.58 -5.96 -1.70
C VAL A 145 5.07 -6.05 -1.79
N VAL A 146 4.53 -7.26 -1.77
CA VAL A 146 3.09 -7.50 -1.78
C VAL A 146 2.70 -8.22 -0.51
N ASN A 147 1.67 -7.75 0.17
CA ASN A 147 1.10 -8.43 1.33
C ASN A 147 -0.44 -8.52 1.25
N ILE A 148 -0.96 -9.58 1.85
CA ILE A 148 -2.39 -9.84 2.01
C ILE A 148 -2.87 -9.07 3.24
N GLY A 149 -4.03 -8.45 3.13
CA GLY A 149 -4.67 -7.79 4.26
C GLY A 149 -5.92 -8.52 4.75
N ASP A 150 -6.47 -8.02 5.86
CA ASP A 150 -7.54 -8.68 6.63
C ASP A 150 -8.80 -8.91 5.80
N THR A 151 -9.13 -7.99 4.88
CA THR A 151 -10.32 -8.14 4.02
C THR A 151 -10.19 -9.36 3.11
N PHE A 152 -9.00 -9.65 2.57
CA PHE A 152 -8.82 -10.84 1.72
C PHE A 152 -8.80 -12.12 2.56
N MET A 153 -8.22 -12.09 3.78
CA MET A 153 -8.22 -13.24 4.67
C MET A 153 -9.62 -13.66 5.14
N ALA A 154 -10.60 -12.75 5.07
CA ALA A 154 -11.99 -13.02 5.45
C ALA A 154 -12.85 -13.58 4.31
N LEU A 155 -12.34 -13.62 3.07
CA LEU A 155 -13.02 -14.20 1.90
C LEU A 155 -12.78 -15.71 1.81
#